data_AF-A0A7K4LDU8-F1
#
_entry.id   AF-A0A7K4LDU8-F1
#
_cell.length_a   1.000
_cell.length_b   1.000
_cell.length_c   1.000
_cell.angle_alpha   90.00
_cell.angle_beta   90.00
_cell.angle_gamma   90.00
#
_symmetry.space_group_name_H-M   'P 1'
#
loop_
_entity.id
_entity.type
_entity.pdbx_description
1 polymer ?
#
loop_
_entity_poly.entity_id
_entity_poly.type
_entity_poly.pdbx_seq_one_letter_code
_entity_poly.pdbx_strand_id
1 'polypeptide(L)'
;AWWVGDNFSTDVWRMCVTNTSICTAINDQFNDYQSIQAVQAAMILSTIFCCVAFLVFILQLFRLKQGERFVLTSIIQLLSCLCVMIAASIYTDRHEELHKSNEYNMEVSQGQYGYSFILAWIAFAFTLISGVMYLILRKRK
;
A
#
# COMPACT_ATOMS: atom_id res chain seq x y z
N ALA A 1 -10.70 1.34 -5.68
CA ALA A 1 -11.14 0.89 -4.35
C ALA A 1 -10.53 -0.48 -4.06
N TRP A 2 -10.34 -0.78 -2.79
CA TRP A 2 -9.86 -2.07 -2.28
C TRP A 2 -10.98 -3.10 -2.05
N TRP A 3 -12.24 -2.65 -2.06
CA TRP A 3 -13.50 -3.33 -1.84
C TRP A 3 -14.58 -2.64 -2.65
N VAL A 4 -15.34 -3.44 -3.39
CA VAL A 4 -16.34 -2.98 -4.35
C VAL A 4 -17.54 -3.90 -4.25
N GLY A 5 -18.73 -3.32 -4.23
CA GLY A 5 -19.99 -4.03 -4.44
C GLY A 5 -20.78 -3.41 -5.59
N ASP A 6 -21.97 -3.92 -5.85
CA ASP A 6 -22.78 -3.47 -7.00
C ASP A 6 -23.11 -1.96 -6.95
N ASN A 7 -23.37 -1.45 -5.75
CA ASN A 7 -23.84 -0.07 -5.54
C ASN A 7 -22.87 0.81 -4.75
N PHE A 8 -21.66 0.32 -4.44
CA PHE A 8 -20.69 1.07 -3.64
C PHE A 8 -19.25 0.71 -4.00
N SER A 9 -18.34 1.63 -3.66
CA SER A 9 -16.89 1.41 -3.65
C SER A 9 -16.31 2.11 -2.43
N THR A 10 -15.39 1.49 -1.68
CA THR A 10 -15.00 2.02 -0.37
C THR A 10 -13.48 2.04 -0.12
N ASP A 11 -13.08 1.89 1.15
CA ASP A 11 -11.75 1.59 1.71
C ASP A 11 -10.90 2.79 2.10
N VAL A 12 -9.57 2.62 2.01
CA VAL A 12 -8.50 3.34 2.69
C VAL A 12 -8.75 4.83 2.93
N TRP A 13 -9.44 5.55 2.04
CA TRP A 13 -9.68 6.99 2.21
C TRP A 13 -11.16 7.40 2.20
N ARG A 14 -12.01 6.74 1.40
CA ARG A 14 -13.36 7.21 1.11
C ARG A 14 -14.30 6.05 0.80
N MET A 15 -15.56 6.25 1.14
CA MET A 15 -16.69 5.44 0.70
C MET A 15 -17.52 6.23 -0.30
N CYS A 16 -17.87 5.62 -1.41
CA CYS A 16 -18.68 6.20 -2.47
C CYS A 16 -19.86 5.29 -2.81
N VAL A 17 -21.06 5.87 -2.92
CA VAL A 17 -22.27 5.16 -3.34
C VAL A 17 -22.54 5.48 -4.81
N THR A 18 -22.57 4.44 -5.65
CA THR A 18 -22.68 4.58 -7.11
C THR A 18 -24.00 5.22 -7.53
N ASN A 19 -25.11 4.85 -6.88
CA ASN A 19 -26.46 5.33 -7.26
C ASN A 19 -26.70 6.81 -6.96
N THR A 20 -26.09 7.36 -5.92
CA THR A 20 -26.27 8.76 -5.50
C THR A 20 -25.05 9.63 -5.82
N SER A 21 -23.93 9.04 -6.25
CA SER A 21 -22.64 9.71 -6.45
C SER A 21 -22.12 10.46 -5.20
N ILE A 22 -22.60 10.07 -4.02
CA ILE A 22 -22.16 10.65 -2.75
C ILE A 22 -20.90 9.91 -2.30
N CYS A 23 -19.85 10.66 -1.99
CA CYS A 23 -18.60 10.14 -1.43
C CYS A 23 -18.31 10.77 -0.07
N THR A 24 -18.16 9.95 0.97
CA THR A 24 -17.80 10.36 2.32
C THR A 24 -16.38 9.91 2.64
N ALA A 25 -15.67 10.69 3.45
CA ALA A 25 -14.35 10.30 3.95
C ALA A 25 -14.50 9.30 5.09
N ILE A 26 -13.61 8.31 5.15
CA ILE A 26 -13.52 7.41 6.30
C ILE A 26 -12.72 8.12 7.39
N ASN A 27 -13.34 8.28 8.56
CA ASN A 27 -12.82 9.02 9.70
C ASN A 27 -12.96 8.21 11.00
N ASP A 28 -12.67 8.85 12.13
CA ASP A 28 -12.73 8.31 13.49
C ASP A 28 -14.14 7.93 13.97
N GLN A 29 -15.18 8.16 13.17
CA GLN A 29 -16.54 7.73 13.46
C GLN A 29 -16.79 6.25 13.12
N PHE A 30 -15.80 5.56 12.53
CA PHE A 30 -15.86 4.12 12.26
C PHE A 30 -15.15 3.35 13.37
N ASN A 31 -15.78 2.32 13.94
CA ASN A 31 -15.25 1.51 15.03
C ASN A 31 -13.87 0.89 14.71
N ASP A 32 -13.68 0.43 13.48
CA ASP A 32 -12.41 -0.16 13.01
C ASP A 32 -11.47 0.85 12.33
N TYR A 33 -11.68 2.15 12.57
CA TYR A 33 -10.84 3.21 12.01
C TYR A 33 -9.37 3.05 12.36
N GLN A 34 -9.02 2.50 13.54
CA GLN A 34 -7.63 2.29 13.93
C GLN A 34 -6.87 1.36 12.97
N SER A 35 -7.53 0.29 12.50
CA SER A 35 -6.96 -0.65 11.52
C SER A 35 -6.77 0.04 10.17
N ILE A 36 -7.76 0.81 9.71
CA ILE A 36 -7.65 1.61 8.48
C ILE A 36 -6.56 2.68 8.60
N GLN A 37 -6.44 3.34 9.74
CA GLN A 37 -5.41 4.35 10.00
C GLN A 37 -4.01 3.75 9.91
N ALA A 38 -3.80 2.52 10.42
CA ALA A 38 -2.55 1.79 10.25
C ALA A 38 -2.26 1.49 8.77
N VAL A 39 -3.27 1.06 8.01
CA VAL A 39 -3.15 0.83 6.55
C VAL A 39 -2.80 2.13 5.81
N GLN A 40 -3.48 3.24 6.12
CA GLN A 40 -3.21 4.57 5.56
C GLN A 40 -1.76 5.01 5.81
N ALA A 41 -1.31 4.92 7.07
CA ALA A 41 0.04 5.30 7.46
C ALA A 41 1.09 4.44 6.75
N ALA A 42 0.89 3.12 6.68
CA ALA A 42 1.79 2.20 5.99
C ALA A 42 1.87 2.46 4.46
N MET A 43 0.76 2.80 3.82
CA MET A 43 0.73 3.16 2.39
C MET A 43 1.41 4.50 2.08
N ILE A 44 1.29 5.49 2.97
CA ILE A 44 2.03 6.75 2.85
C ILE A 44 3.54 6.49 3.02
N LEU A 45 3.90 5.75 4.07
CA LEU A 45 5.29 5.48 4.40
C LEU A 45 5.98 4.65 3.30
N SER A 46 5.28 3.67 2.71
CA SER A 46 5.80 2.89 1.59
C SER A 46 6.12 3.78 0.39
N THR A 47 5.24 4.75 0.07
CA THR A 47 5.43 5.69 -1.03
C THR A 47 6.63 6.60 -0.77
N ILE A 48 6.77 7.13 0.45
CA ILE A 48 7.91 7.97 0.85
C ILE A 48 9.22 7.18 0.70
N PHE A 49 9.30 5.97 1.25
CA PHE A 49 10.50 5.15 1.14
C PHE A 49 10.82 4.76 -0.30
N CYS A 50 9.82 4.49 -1.13
CA CYS A 50 10.03 4.21 -2.56
C CYS A 50 10.65 5.42 -3.28
N CYS A 51 10.14 6.63 -3.04
CA CYS A 51 10.70 7.87 -3.60
C CYS A 51 12.13 8.13 -3.11
N VAL A 52 12.39 7.93 -1.82
CA VAL A 52 13.73 8.09 -1.25
C VAL A 52 14.70 7.06 -1.84
N ALA A 53 14.30 5.78 -1.95
CA ALA A 53 15.11 4.74 -2.55
C ALA A 53 15.49 5.08 -4.00
N PHE A 54 14.54 5.60 -4.78
CA PHE A 54 14.78 6.06 -6.15
C PHE A 54 15.81 7.21 -6.21
N LEU A 55 15.68 8.23 -5.36
CA LEU A 55 16.64 9.33 -5.31
C LEU A 55 18.04 8.85 -4.88
N VAL A 56 18.12 8.00 -3.86
CA VAL A 56 19.38 7.40 -3.41
C VAL A 56 20.00 6.57 -4.53
N PHE A 57 19.20 5.80 -5.27
CA PHE A 57 19.68 5.01 -6.40
C PHE A 57 20.36 5.90 -7.44
N ILE A 58 19.72 7.00 -7.84
CA ILE A 58 20.29 7.98 -8.77
C ILE A 58 21.61 8.54 -8.22
N LEU A 59 21.64 8.93 -6.94
CA LEU A 59 22.86 9.43 -6.31
C LEU A 59 23.99 8.39 -6.32
N GLN A 60 23.67 7.12 -6.04
CA GLN A 60 24.64 6.02 -6.09
C GLN A 60 25.13 5.76 -7.52
N LEU A 61 24.32 5.92 -8.55
CA LEU A 61 24.80 5.77 -9.93
C LEU A 61 25.99 6.71 -10.23
N PHE A 62 25.93 7.96 -9.77
CA PHE A 62 27.00 8.94 -10.00
C PHE A 62 28.14 8.88 -8.98
N ARG A 63 27.82 8.75 -7.69
CA ARG A 63 28.80 8.91 -6.61
C ARG A 63 29.48 7.60 -6.17
N LEU A 64 28.84 6.46 -6.39
CA LEU A 64 29.34 5.18 -5.87
C LEU A 64 30.63 4.77 -6.58
N LYS A 65 31.58 4.20 -5.83
CA LYS A 65 32.84 3.73 -6.42
C LYS A 65 32.58 2.49 -7.28
N GLN A 66 33.44 2.33 -8.25
CA GLN A 66 33.42 1.19 -9.15
C GLN A 66 33.60 -0.11 -8.36
N GLY A 67 32.69 -1.07 -8.53
CA GLY A 67 32.71 -2.31 -7.76
C GLY A 67 32.05 -2.26 -6.38
N GLU A 68 31.35 -1.19 -6.00
CA GLU A 68 30.47 -1.20 -4.83
C GLU A 68 29.04 -1.63 -5.19
N ARG A 69 28.25 -2.02 -4.18
CA ARG A 69 26.87 -2.49 -4.30
C ARG A 69 25.88 -1.41 -3.85
N PHE A 70 24.65 -1.48 -4.35
CA PHE A 70 23.59 -0.51 -4.03
C PHE A 70 22.85 -0.87 -2.72
N VAL A 71 23.60 -1.14 -1.65
CA VAL A 71 23.05 -1.68 -0.38
C VAL A 71 22.06 -0.71 0.27
N LEU A 72 22.38 0.58 0.32
CA LEU A 72 21.51 1.58 0.96
C LEU A 72 20.18 1.75 0.20
N THR A 73 20.22 1.84 -1.13
CA THR A 73 19.00 1.83 -1.97
C THR A 73 18.15 0.59 -1.68
N SER A 74 18.79 -0.58 -1.62
CA SER A 74 18.07 -1.82 -1.37
C SER A 74 17.38 -1.84 0.00
N ILE A 75 18.07 -1.46 1.09
CA ILE A 75 17.48 -1.46 2.43
C ILE A 75 16.22 -0.58 2.46
N ILE A 76 16.28 0.62 1.89
CA ILE A 76 15.14 1.54 1.85
C ILE A 76 14.01 0.97 0.96
N GLN A 77 14.35 0.36 -0.17
CA GLN A 77 13.37 -0.29 -1.04
C GLN A 77 12.68 -1.48 -0.35
N LEU A 78 13.42 -2.26 0.44
CA LEU A 78 12.87 -3.36 1.24
C LEU A 78 12.00 -2.87 2.40
N LEU A 79 12.33 -1.71 3.01
CA LEU A 79 11.44 -1.07 3.99
C LEU A 79 10.13 -0.61 3.35
N SER A 80 10.18 -0.04 2.13
CA SER A 80 8.97 0.28 1.36
C SER A 80 8.12 -0.97 1.10
N CYS A 81 8.76 -2.05 0.64
CA CYS A 81 8.14 -3.35 0.41
C CYS A 81 7.45 -3.91 1.66
N LEU A 82 8.13 -3.86 2.81
CA LEU A 82 7.59 -4.28 4.10
C LEU A 82 6.34 -3.48 4.47
N CYS A 83 6.34 -2.16 4.26
CA CYS A 83 5.17 -1.31 4.54
C CYS A 83 3.96 -1.70 3.67
N VAL A 84 4.16 -1.98 2.37
CA VAL A 84 3.07 -2.45 1.49
C VAL A 84 2.52 -3.80 1.96
N MET A 85 3.40 -4.74 2.31
CA MET A 85 3.00 -6.06 2.79
C MET A 85 2.20 -5.96 4.09
N ILE A 86 2.64 -5.14 5.05
CA ILE A 86 1.92 -4.93 6.32
C ILE A 86 0.54 -4.33 6.05
N ALA A 87 0.45 -3.28 5.21
CA ALA A 87 -0.83 -2.66 4.86
C ALA A 87 -1.82 -3.66 4.26
N ALA A 88 -1.37 -4.42 3.25
CA ALA A 88 -2.21 -5.43 2.59
C ALA A 88 -2.61 -6.56 3.55
N SER A 89 -1.71 -7.00 4.43
CA SER A 89 -1.97 -8.07 5.39
C SER A 89 -2.96 -7.66 6.47
N ILE A 90 -2.79 -6.47 7.08
CA ILE A 90 -3.74 -5.92 8.06
C ILE A 90 -5.13 -5.81 7.43
N TYR A 91 -5.20 -5.27 6.22
CA TYR A 91 -6.47 -5.15 5.52
C TYR A 91 -7.12 -6.51 5.23
N THR A 92 -6.32 -7.51 4.83
CA THR A 92 -6.81 -8.89 4.61
C THR A 92 -7.32 -9.53 5.90
N ASP A 93 -6.62 -9.35 7.02
CA ASP A 93 -7.02 -9.86 8.34
C ASP A 93 -8.33 -9.22 8.81
N ARG A 94 -8.45 -7.90 8.66
CA ARG A 94 -9.57 -7.10 9.19
C ARG A 94 -10.75 -6.92 8.24
N HIS A 95 -10.69 -7.46 7.02
CA HIS A 95 -11.72 -7.21 6.01
C HIS A 95 -13.14 -7.60 6.47
N GLU A 96 -13.30 -8.66 7.28
CA GLU A 96 -14.63 -9.04 7.75
C GLU A 96 -15.19 -8.03 8.76
N GLU A 97 -14.37 -7.58 9.72
CA GLU A 97 -14.77 -6.62 10.75
C GLU A 97 -15.11 -5.26 10.10
N LEU A 98 -14.26 -4.84 9.15
CA LEU A 98 -14.41 -3.63 8.35
C LEU A 98 -15.68 -3.59 7.49
N HIS A 99 -16.29 -4.73 7.16
CA HIS A 99 -17.47 -4.77 6.28
C HIS A 99 -18.73 -5.33 6.98
N LYS A 100 -18.61 -5.79 8.23
CA LYS A 100 -19.74 -6.24 9.08
C LYS A 100 -20.33 -5.12 9.92
N SER A 101 -19.65 -3.97 10.07
CA SER A 101 -20.13 -2.88 10.94
C SER A 101 -21.42 -2.24 10.41
N ASN A 102 -22.47 -2.20 11.24
CA ASN A 102 -23.72 -1.45 11.01
C ASN A 102 -23.53 0.08 10.86
N GLU A 103 -22.30 0.59 10.95
CA GLU A 103 -21.95 2.01 10.73
C GLU A 103 -22.04 2.44 9.28
N TYR A 104 -21.92 1.50 8.35
CA TYR A 104 -22.24 1.79 6.97
C TYR A 104 -23.76 1.84 6.83
N ASN A 105 -24.30 2.95 6.31
CA ASN A 105 -25.72 3.11 6.00
C ASN A 105 -26.21 2.16 4.85
N MET A 106 -25.43 1.14 4.51
CA MET A 106 -25.63 0.18 3.43
C MET A 106 -24.88 -1.11 3.76
N GLU A 107 -25.41 -2.27 3.36
CA GLU A 107 -24.73 -3.56 3.49
C GLU A 107 -23.49 -3.61 2.58
N VAL A 108 -22.32 -3.43 3.18
CA VAL A 108 -21.01 -3.48 2.50
C VAL A 108 -20.43 -4.90 2.51
N SER A 109 -21.01 -5.81 3.31
CA SER A 109 -20.52 -7.16 3.54
C SER A 109 -20.49 -8.05 2.29
N GLN A 110 -21.36 -7.79 1.31
CA GLN A 110 -21.46 -8.55 0.05
C GLN A 110 -20.47 -8.10 -1.03
N GLY A 111 -19.57 -7.17 -0.72
CA GLY A 111 -18.56 -6.73 -1.68
C GLY A 111 -17.47 -7.77 -1.93
N GLN A 112 -16.52 -7.40 -2.79
CA GLN A 112 -15.36 -8.20 -3.16
C GLN A 112 -14.13 -7.30 -3.23
N TYR A 113 -12.94 -7.92 -3.14
CA TYR A 113 -11.68 -7.21 -3.31
C TYR A 113 -11.62 -6.47 -4.65
N GLY A 114 -11.42 -5.15 -4.57
CA GLY A 114 -11.29 -4.27 -5.72
C GLY A 114 -9.89 -4.27 -6.33
N TYR A 115 -9.78 -3.70 -7.54
CA TYR A 115 -8.52 -3.64 -8.28
C TYR A 115 -7.36 -3.00 -7.51
N SER A 116 -7.63 -1.99 -6.68
CA SER A 116 -6.56 -1.31 -5.92
C SER A 116 -5.91 -2.22 -4.87
N PHE A 117 -6.65 -3.19 -4.32
CA PHE A 117 -6.11 -4.18 -3.40
C PHE A 117 -5.19 -5.17 -4.14
N ILE A 118 -5.62 -5.65 -5.31
CA ILE A 118 -4.80 -6.52 -6.16
C ILE A 118 -3.51 -5.80 -6.57
N LEU A 119 -3.60 -4.51 -6.93
CA LEU A 119 -2.44 -3.68 -7.23
C LEU A 119 -1.47 -3.56 -6.05
N ALA A 120 -1.94 -3.56 -4.81
CA ALA A 120 -1.06 -3.54 -3.63
C ALA A 120 -0.19 -4.80 -3.55
N TRP A 121 -0.76 -5.98 -3.77
CA TRP A 121 -0.01 -7.24 -3.81
C TRP A 121 0.97 -7.33 -4.99
N ILE A 122 0.57 -6.81 -6.16
CA ILE A 122 1.46 -6.70 -7.32
C ILE A 122 2.62 -5.73 -7.02
N ALA A 123 2.33 -4.59 -6.40
CA ALA A 123 3.35 -3.62 -5.98
C ALA A 123 4.31 -4.23 -4.96
N PHE A 124 3.82 -5.01 -4.01
CA PHE A 124 4.65 -5.78 -3.08
C PHE A 124 5.64 -6.69 -3.84
N ALA A 125 5.16 -7.50 -4.78
CA ALA A 125 6.03 -8.40 -5.54
C ALA A 125 7.11 -7.66 -6.32
N PHE A 126 6.76 -6.58 -7.03
CA PHE A 126 7.73 -5.79 -7.79
C PHE A 126 8.73 -5.04 -6.90
N THR A 127 8.28 -4.50 -5.76
CA THR A 127 9.17 -3.82 -4.82
C THR A 127 10.13 -4.79 -4.12
N LEU A 128 9.70 -6.02 -3.87
CA LEU A 128 10.57 -7.09 -3.35
C LEU A 128 11.65 -7.46 -4.37
N ILE A 129 11.23 -7.73 -5.62
CA ILE A 129 12.16 -8.09 -6.70
C ILE A 129 13.17 -6.97 -6.92
N SER A 130 12.74 -5.71 -6.97
CA SER A 130 13.64 -4.58 -7.15
C SER A 130 14.59 -4.40 -5.95
N GLY A 131 14.08 -4.55 -4.72
CA GLY A 131 14.90 -4.51 -3.50
C GLY A 131 16.01 -5.56 -3.52
N VAL A 132 15.68 -6.82 -3.85
CA VAL A 132 16.66 -7.92 -3.97
C VAL A 132 17.63 -7.67 -5.12
N MET A 133 17.14 -7.22 -6.27
CA MET A 133 17.98 -6.89 -7.42
C MET A 133 19.04 -5.83 -7.04
N TYR A 134 18.66 -4.77 -6.32
CA TYR A 134 19.61 -3.74 -5.87
C TYR A 134 20.67 -4.27 -4.88
N LEU A 135 20.40 -5.34 -4.11
CA LEU A 135 21.44 -6.00 -3.30
C LEU A 135 22.50 -6.70 -4.15
N ILE A 136 22.06 -7.36 -5.23
CA ILE A 136 22.91 -8.20 -6.07
C ILE A 136 23.70 -7.33 -7.05
N LEU A 137 23.11 -6.25 -7.54
CA LEU A 137 23.75 -5.35 -8.49
C LEU A 137 25.02 -4.72 -7.92
N ARG A 138 26.04 -4.71 -8.78
CA ARG A 138 27.34 -4.11 -8.53
C ARG A 138 27.63 -3.08 -9.62
N LYS A 139 28.15 -1.91 -9.25
CA LYS A 139 28.58 -0.93 -10.25
C LYS A 139 29.69 -1.54 -11.10
N ARG A 140 29.43 -1.70 -12.40
CA ARG A 140 30.39 -2.27 -13.36
C ARG A 140 31.66 -1.41 -13.41
N LYS A 141 32.75 -2.07 -13.79
CA LYS A 141 33.97 -1.37 -14.17
C LYS A 141 33.81 -0.59 -15.47
#